data_AF-W2MKX6-F1
#
_entry.id   AF-W2MKX6-F1
#
_cell.length_a   1.000
_cell.length_b   1.000
_cell.length_c   1.000
_cell.angle_alpha   90.00
_cell.angle_beta   90.00
_cell.angle_gamma   90.00
#
_symmetry.space_group_name_H-M   'P 1'
#
loop_
_entity.id
_entity.type
_entity.pdbx_description
1 polymer ?
#
loop_
_entity_poly.entity_id
_entity_poly.type
_entity_poly.pdbx_seq_one_letter_code
_entity_poly.pdbx_strand_id
1 'polypeptide(L)'
;MKGAEIGSELGFYQGCHLVWNHMLQSDELKSKLPARAAKSVASFGALLEAFELKNVVDEDMMQELLRIRAKFKVITAITGLRESLVYSEEDIKAHKDMSF
;
A
#
# COMPACT_ATOMS: atom_id res chain seq x y z
N MET A 1 -13.09 12.82 -11.32
CA MET A 1 -11.96 12.78 -12.29
C MET A 1 -11.05 11.64 -11.87
N LYS A 2 -10.94 10.58 -12.67
CA LYS A 2 -10.31 9.33 -12.25
C LYS A 2 -8.83 9.46 -11.85
N GLY A 3 -8.10 10.39 -12.47
CA GLY A 3 -6.71 10.69 -12.08
C GLY A 3 -6.55 11.28 -10.68
N ALA A 4 -7.51 12.10 -10.21
CA ALA A 4 -7.44 12.69 -8.87
C ALA A 4 -7.68 11.63 -7.77
N GLU A 5 -8.59 10.68 -8.02
CA GLU A 5 -8.85 9.54 -7.12
C GLU A 5 -7.62 8.63 -7.01
N ILE A 6 -7.00 8.30 -8.15
CA ILE A 6 -5.76 7.51 -8.20
C ILE A 6 -4.62 8.24 -7.50
N GLY A 7 -4.46 9.55 -7.75
CA GLY A 7 -3.44 10.36 -7.09
C GLY A 7 -3.60 10.40 -5.57
N SER A 8 -4.84 10.55 -5.08
CA SER A 8 -5.15 10.53 -3.64
C SER A 8 -4.83 9.16 -3.02
N GLU A 9 -5.14 8.07 -3.72
CA GLU A 9 -4.82 6.71 -3.29
C GLU A 9 -3.31 6.47 -3.18
N LEU A 10 -2.56 6.86 -4.22
CA LEU A 10 -1.11 6.74 -4.22
C LEU A 10 -0.47 7.59 -3.14
N GLY A 11 -0.98 8.81 -2.91
CA GLY A 11 -0.52 9.67 -1.81
C GLY A 11 -0.70 9.04 -0.44
N PHE A 12 -1.85 8.40 -0.19
CA PHE A 12 -2.09 7.63 1.03
C PHE A 12 -1.10 6.47 1.19
N TYR A 13 -0.91 5.68 0.14
CA TYR A 13 0.08 4.58 0.13
C TYR A 13 1.51 5.05 0.38
N GLN A 14 1.89 6.17 -0.23
CA GLN A 14 3.21 6.74 -0.07
C GLN A 14 3.46 7.26 1.35
N GLY A 15 2.46 7.89 1.97
CA GLY A 15 2.52 8.24 3.40
C GLY A 15 2.72 7.01 4.30
N CYS A 16 1.99 5.93 4.06
CA CYS A 16 2.16 4.68 4.80
C CYS A 16 3.57 4.10 4.62
N HIS A 17 4.06 4.06 3.38
CA HIS A 17 5.40 3.56 3.07
C HIS A 17 6.49 4.38 3.79
N LEU A 18 6.41 5.72 3.78
CA LEU A 18 7.37 6.58 4.45
C LEU A 18 7.44 6.28 5.96
N VAL A 19 6.29 6.14 6.62
CA VAL A 19 6.23 5.80 8.05
C VAL A 19 6.81 4.42 8.31
N TRP A 20 6.40 3.39 7.56
CA TRP A 20 6.91 2.04 7.76
C TRP A 20 8.41 1.93 7.48
N ASN A 21 8.90 2.58 6.43
CA ASN A 21 10.32 2.58 6.11
C ASN A 21 11.14 3.27 7.22
N HIS A 22 10.67 4.41 7.74
CA HIS A 22 11.30 5.08 8.88
C HIS A 22 11.31 4.18 10.13
N MET A 23 10.19 3.52 10.44
CA MET A 23 10.10 2.61 11.58
C MET A 23 11.11 1.46 11.47
N LEU A 24 11.31 0.89 10.26
CA LEU A 24 12.26 -0.20 10.04
C LEU A 24 13.73 0.24 10.18
N GLN A 25 14.02 1.53 9.94
CA GLN A 25 15.36 2.11 10.07
C GLN A 25 15.67 2.63 11.48
N SER A 26 14.65 2.88 12.30
CA SER A 26 14.79 3.35 13.67
C SER A 26 14.99 2.17 14.64
N ASP A 27 16.07 2.19 15.42
CA ASP A 27 16.36 1.15 16.42
C ASP A 27 15.28 1.05 17.52
N GLU A 28 14.63 2.16 17.83
CA GLU A 28 13.54 2.23 18.81
C GLU A 28 12.23 1.66 18.26
N LEU A 29 11.92 1.98 16.99
CA LEU A 29 10.63 1.67 16.38
C LEU A 29 10.62 0.35 15.60
N LYS A 30 11.78 -0.20 15.21
CA LYS A 30 11.85 -1.42 14.38
C LYS A 30 11.15 -2.62 15.02
N SER A 31 11.11 -2.67 16.36
CA SER A 31 10.41 -3.72 17.11
C SER A 31 8.88 -3.64 16.99
N LYS A 32 8.33 -2.50 16.57
CA LYS A 32 6.88 -2.28 16.36
C LYS A 32 6.37 -2.84 15.05
N LEU A 33 7.28 -3.15 14.10
CA LEU A 33 6.94 -3.85 12.87
C LEU A 33 7.51 -5.26 12.89
N PRO A 34 6.74 -6.28 12.45
CA PRO A 34 7.28 -7.61 12.29
C PRO A 34 8.46 -7.61 11.29
N ALA A 35 9.57 -8.28 11.64
CA ALA A 35 10.75 -8.34 10.76
C ALA A 35 10.42 -8.86 9.34
N ARG A 36 9.45 -9.78 9.24
CA ARG A 36 8.94 -10.31 7.96
C ARG A 36 8.28 -9.25 7.05
N ALA A 37 7.91 -8.09 7.58
CA ALA A 37 7.35 -6.98 6.81
C ALA A 37 8.40 -6.24 5.98
N ALA A 38 9.68 -6.24 6.39
CA ALA A 38 10.72 -5.39 5.82
C ALA A 38 10.88 -5.54 4.30
N LYS A 39 10.97 -6.78 3.82
CA LYS A 39 11.07 -7.07 2.37
C LYS A 39 9.82 -6.60 1.60
N SER A 40 8.64 -6.75 2.20
CA SER A 40 7.39 -6.31 1.59
C SER A 40 7.29 -4.79 1.53
N VAL A 41 7.70 -4.08 2.59
CA VAL A 41 7.76 -2.60 2.63
C VAL A 41 8.74 -2.07 1.60
N ALA A 42 9.96 -2.62 1.51
CA ALA A 42 10.95 -2.18 0.53
C ALA A 42 10.48 -2.35 -0.93
N SER A 43 9.90 -3.52 -1.26
CA SER A 43 9.36 -3.76 -2.60
C SER A 43 8.07 -2.98 -2.88
N PHE A 44 7.35 -2.54 -1.86
CA PHE A 44 6.24 -1.61 -2.03
C PHE A 44 6.71 -0.20 -2.38
N GLY A 45 7.77 0.28 -1.73
CA GLY A 45 8.44 1.53 -2.11
C GLY A 45 8.87 1.53 -3.58
N ALA A 46 9.52 0.46 -4.03
CA ALA A 46 9.94 0.32 -5.43
C ALA A 46 8.76 0.37 -6.43
N LEU A 47 7.60 -0.21 -6.07
CA LEU A 47 6.40 -0.13 -6.91
C LEU A 47 5.83 1.29 -6.96
N LEU A 48 5.84 2.01 -5.84
CA LEU A 48 5.37 3.39 -5.76
C LEU A 48 6.28 4.35 -6.54
N GLU A 49 7.59 4.16 -6.47
CA GLU A 49 8.58 4.97 -7.20
C GLU A 49 8.53 4.73 -8.71
N ALA A 50 8.25 3.48 -9.13
CA ALA A 50 8.14 3.11 -10.53
C ALA A 50 6.80 3.51 -11.17
N PHE A 51 5.79 3.86 -10.37
CA PHE A 51 4.46 4.19 -10.90
C PHE A 51 4.49 5.54 -11.61
N GLU A 52 4.23 5.53 -12.91
CA GLU A 52 4.13 6.73 -13.72
C GLU A 52 2.66 7.05 -14.01
N LEU A 53 2.19 8.21 -13.53
CA LEU A 53 0.84 8.68 -13.82
C LEU A 53 0.77 9.20 -15.27
N LYS A 54 0.65 8.25 -16.21
CA LYS A 54 0.40 8.49 -17.64
C LYS A 54 -1.09 8.53 -17.94
N ASN A 55 -1.44 8.45 -19.23
CA ASN A 55 -2.82 8.46 -19.71
C ASN A 55 -3.64 7.37 -18.99
N VAL A 56 -4.66 7.76 -18.23
CA VAL A 56 -5.39 6.93 -17.25
C VAL A 56 -6.16 5.76 -17.89
N VAL A 57 -6.21 5.71 -19.23
CA VAL A 57 -6.85 4.66 -20.03
C VAL A 57 -5.89 3.51 -20.37
N ASP A 58 -4.63 3.61 -19.96
CA ASP A 58 -3.63 2.58 -20.20
C ASP A 58 -3.87 1.36 -19.28
N GLU A 59 -4.05 0.19 -19.88
CA GLU A 59 -4.23 -1.07 -19.16
C GLU A 59 -3.00 -1.37 -18.29
N ASP A 60 -1.79 -1.01 -18.72
CA ASP A 60 -0.56 -1.25 -17.98
C ASP A 60 -0.55 -0.47 -16.66
N MET A 61 -0.95 0.80 -16.70
CA MET A 61 -1.06 1.65 -15.51
C MET A 61 -2.08 1.07 -14.51
N MET A 62 -3.22 0.56 -15.01
CA MET A 62 -4.21 -0.07 -14.13
C MET A 62 -3.69 -1.37 -13.51
N GLN A 63 -2.89 -2.16 -14.24
CA GLN A 63 -2.24 -3.36 -13.69
C GLN A 63 -1.19 -3.01 -12.62
N GLU A 64 -0.41 -1.95 -12.83
CA GLU A 64 0.52 -1.45 -11.81
C GLU A 64 -0.19 -0.99 -10.54
N LEU A 65 -1.29 -0.25 -10.68
CA LEU A 65 -2.11 0.18 -9.55
C LEU A 65 -2.68 -1.02 -8.77
N LEU A 66 -3.15 -2.07 -9.46
CA LEU A 66 -3.61 -3.31 -8.82
C LEU A 66 -2.49 -4.03 -8.07
N ARG A 67 -1.26 -4.04 -8.61
CA ARG A 67 -0.08 -4.61 -7.92
C ARG A 67 0.26 -3.83 -6.65
N ILE A 68 0.21 -2.50 -6.70
CA ILE A 68 0.41 -1.62 -5.54
C ILE A 68 -0.63 -1.94 -4.46
N ARG A 69 -1.92 -1.97 -4.82
CA ARG A 69 -3.03 -2.33 -3.92
C ARG A 69 -2.83 -3.69 -3.28
N ALA A 70 -2.51 -4.71 -4.07
CA ALA A 70 -2.27 -6.06 -3.57
C ALA A 70 -1.10 -6.11 -2.58
N LYS A 71 -0.02 -5.39 -2.88
CA LYS A 71 1.16 -5.32 -2.01
C LYS A 71 0.84 -4.63 -0.69
N PHE A 72 0.08 -3.53 -0.73
CA PHE A 72 -0.40 -2.85 0.47
C PHE A 72 -1.22 -3.80 1.36
N LYS A 73 -2.18 -4.54 0.77
CA LYS A 73 -2.99 -5.55 1.48
C LYS A 73 -2.15 -6.65 2.14
N VAL A 74 -1.04 -7.05 1.52
CA VAL A 74 -0.10 -8.01 2.12
C VAL A 74 0.61 -7.39 3.33
N ILE A 75 1.07 -6.14 3.24
CA ILE A 75 1.76 -5.48 4.36
C ILE A 75 0.80 -5.31 5.54
N THR A 76 -0.41 -4.79 5.32
CA THR A 76 -1.38 -4.58 6.41
C THR A 76 -1.83 -5.89 7.05
N ALA A 77 -1.85 -7.00 6.31
CA ALA A 77 -2.05 -8.33 6.87
C ALA A 77 -0.90 -8.77 7.78
N ILE A 78 0.34 -8.58 7.32
CA ILE A 78 1.55 -8.97 8.04
C ILE A 78 1.67 -8.19 9.35
N THR A 79 1.33 -6.89 9.33
CA THR A 79 1.44 -5.96 10.45
C THR A 79 0.21 -5.95 11.37
N GLY A 80 -0.86 -6.66 11.02
CA GLY A 80 -2.11 -6.67 11.78
C GLY A 80 -2.94 -5.40 11.65
N LEU A 81 -2.70 -4.58 10.62
CA LEU A 81 -3.38 -3.30 10.37
C LEU A 81 -4.48 -3.41 9.30
N ARG A 82 -4.82 -4.61 8.83
CA ARG A 82 -5.76 -4.82 7.71
C ARG A 82 -7.11 -4.13 7.90
N GLU A 83 -7.62 -4.07 9.12
CA GLU A 83 -8.93 -3.46 9.42
C GLU A 83 -8.84 -1.98 9.77
N SER A 84 -7.66 -1.48 10.15
CA SER A 84 -7.45 -0.12 10.63
C SER A 84 -6.81 0.80 9.61
N LEU A 85 -6.11 0.25 8.62
CA LEU A 85 -5.39 1.02 7.61
C LEU A 85 -5.86 0.62 6.21
N VAL A 86 -6.85 1.37 5.73
CA VAL A 86 -7.57 1.19 4.46
C VAL A 86 -7.70 2.54 3.78
N TYR A 87 -7.63 2.58 2.45
CA TYR A 87 -7.77 3.82 1.70
C TYR A 87 -9.23 4.27 1.60
N SER A 88 -10.16 3.34 1.32
CA SER A 88 -11.57 3.65 1.07
C SER A 88 -12.54 2.71 1.79
N GLU A 89 -13.79 3.15 1.98
CA GLU A 89 -14.87 2.31 2.52
C GLU A 89 -15.20 1.11 1.62
N GLU A 90 -14.97 1.22 0.31
CA GLU A 90 -15.10 0.11 -0.63
C GLU A 90 -14.05 -0.97 -0.36
N ASP A 91 -12.82 -0.57 -0.03
CA ASP A 91 -11.79 -1.52 0.39
C ASP A 91 -12.16 -2.22 1.71
N ILE A 92 -12.80 -1.51 2.64
CA ILE A 92 -13.32 -2.12 3.89
C ILE A 92 -14.35 -3.20 3.57
N LYS A 93 -15.31 -2.93 2.67
CA LYS A 93 -16.35 -3.90 2.28
C LYS A 93 -15.73 -5.11 1.58
N ALA A 94 -14.85 -4.87 0.59
CA ALA A 94 -14.14 -5.93 -0.11
C ALA A 94 -13.30 -6.82 0.85
N HIS A 95 -12.76 -6.26 1.94
CA HIS A 95 -12.05 -7.04 2.95
C HIS A 95 -12.95 -7.87 3.86
N LYS A 96 -14.14 -7.36 4.22
CA LYS A 96 -15.13 -8.11 5.01
C LYS A 96 -15.74 -9.27 4.23
N ASP A 97 -15.93 -9.09 2.92
CA ASP A 97 -16.56 -10.09 2.06
C ASP A 97 -15.61 -11.23 1.65
N MET A 98 -14.29 -11.08 1.84
CA MET A 98 -13.28 -12.13 1.62
C MET A 98 -13.05 -13.02 2.85
N SER A 99 -14.12 -13.39 3.55
CA SER A 99 -14.05 -14.33 4.67
C SER A 99 -13.63 -15.72 4.16
N PHE A 100 -12.56 -16.29 4.76
CA PHE A 100 -12.20 -17.71 4.66
C PHE A 100 -12.97 -18.52 5.70
#